data_AF-A0A2U8WGW7-F1
#
_entry.id   AF-A0A2U8WGW7-F1
#
_cell.length_a   1.000
_cell.length_b   1.000
_cell.length_c   1.000
_cell.angle_alpha   90.00
_cell.angle_beta   90.00
_cell.angle_gamma   90.00
#
_symmetry.space_group_name_H-M   'P 1'
#
loop_
_entity.id
_entity.type
_entity.pdbx_description
1 polymer ?
#
loop_
_entity_poly.entity_id
_entity_poly.type
_entity_poly.pdbx_seq_one_letter_code
_entity_poly.pdbx_strand_id
1 'polypeptide(L)'
;MRGTPALALSAWRGRSGKRYVVGVHDLSEPDLDEMGEAVVIAVRRDEAGIAELVAVAAAGGSPRERLHRNWLARVRTSGANEMHVHRLAGSADERSAIVDDLRSDVGAPARA
;
A
#
# COMPACT_ATOMS: atom_id res chain seq x y z
N MET A 1 -1.06 -32.30 4.23
CA MET A 1 -0.37 -31.02 3.98
C MET A 1 -1.43 -29.97 3.68
N ARG A 2 -1.72 -29.05 4.61
CA ARG A 2 -2.50 -27.86 4.30
C ARG A 2 -1.55 -26.89 3.61
N GLY A 3 -1.71 -26.67 2.30
CA GLY A 3 -0.97 -25.64 1.60
C GLY A 3 -1.33 -24.29 2.21
N THR A 4 -0.33 -23.50 2.59
CA THR A 4 -0.55 -22.09 2.94
C THR A 4 -1.27 -21.45 1.75
N PRO A 5 -2.44 -20.82 1.95
CA PRO A 5 -3.11 -20.13 0.85
C PRO A 5 -2.10 -19.16 0.23
N ALA A 6 -1.94 -19.23 -1.10
CA ALA A 6 -1.04 -18.34 -1.80
C ALA A 6 -1.54 -16.90 -1.58
N LEU A 7 -0.72 -16.04 -0.97
CA LEU A 7 -1.02 -14.61 -0.93
C LEU A 7 -1.16 -14.11 -2.37
N ALA A 8 -2.24 -13.39 -2.65
CA ALA A 8 -2.36 -12.68 -3.91
C ALA A 8 -1.23 -11.64 -4.01
N LEU A 9 -0.45 -11.69 -5.09
CA LEU A 9 0.66 -10.78 -5.34
C LEU A 9 0.31 -9.82 -6.47
N SER A 10 0.75 -8.56 -6.32
CA SER A 10 0.69 -7.55 -7.37
C SER A 10 2.03 -6.81 -7.47
N ALA A 11 2.12 -5.82 -8.34
CA ALA A 11 3.29 -4.95 -8.39
C ALA A 11 2.95 -3.53 -8.84
N TRP A 12 3.63 -2.57 -8.21
CA TRP A 12 3.59 -1.16 -8.59
C TRP A 12 4.89 -0.78 -9.30
N ARG A 13 4.82 0.19 -10.22
CA ARG A 13 6.00 0.84 -10.78
C ARG A 13 6.12 2.24 -10.20
N GLY A 14 7.27 2.58 -9.62
CA GLY A 14 7.54 3.95 -9.20
C GLY A 14 7.99 4.84 -10.36
N ARG A 15 8.13 6.14 -10.11
CA ARG A 15 8.57 7.12 -11.12
C ARG A 15 9.97 6.82 -11.65
N SER A 16 10.81 6.18 -10.84
CA SER A 16 12.13 5.68 -11.23
C SER A 16 12.10 4.52 -12.23
N GLY A 17 10.92 3.92 -12.48
CA GLY A 17 10.76 2.71 -13.29
C GLY A 17 10.98 1.41 -12.53
N LYS A 18 11.43 1.47 -11.27
CA LYS A 18 11.57 0.30 -10.38
C LYS A 18 10.21 -0.35 -10.13
N ARG A 19 10.21 -1.69 -10.06
CA ARG A 19 9.03 -2.50 -9.79
C ARG A 19 9.04 -2.99 -8.34
N TYR A 20 7.98 -2.71 -7.60
CA TYR A 20 7.79 -3.09 -6.21
C TYR A 20 6.72 -4.15 -6.10
N VAL A 21 7.11 -5.38 -5.73
CA VAL A 21 6.18 -6.50 -5.51
C VAL A 21 5.49 -6.34 -4.16
N VAL A 22 4.19 -6.60 -4.13
CA VAL A 22 3.32 -6.38 -2.95
C VAL A 22 2.42 -7.58 -2.72
N GLY A 23 2.14 -7.88 -1.45
CA GLY A 23 1.00 -8.72 -1.06
C GLY A 23 -0.28 -7.89 -1.06
N VAL A 24 -1.39 -8.47 -1.52
CA VAL A 24 -2.72 -7.84 -1.51
C VAL A 24 -3.48 -8.31 -0.27
N HIS A 25 -4.04 -7.35 0.45
CA HIS A 25 -4.80 -7.56 1.68
C HIS A 25 -6.12 -6.79 1.62
N ASP A 26 -7.19 -7.37 2.13
CA ASP A 26 -8.46 -6.67 2.29
C ASP A 26 -8.34 -5.54 3.32
N LEU A 27 -9.12 -4.47 3.11
CA LEU A 27 -9.14 -3.32 4.01
C LEU A 27 -10.08 -3.52 5.23
N SER A 28 -10.86 -4.60 5.26
CA SER A 28 -11.86 -4.89 6.30
C SER A 28 -11.25 -5.28 7.64
N GLU A 29 -10.13 -6.02 7.64
CA GLU A 29 -9.48 -6.52 8.85
C GLU A 29 -7.97 -6.33 8.77
N PRO A 30 -7.49 -5.07 8.85
CA PRO A 30 -6.06 -4.85 8.86
C PRO A 30 -5.54 -5.26 10.23
N ASP A 31 -4.89 -6.43 10.32
CA ASP A 31 -4.06 -6.76 11.46
C ASP A 31 -2.79 -5.89 11.36
N LEU A 32 -2.88 -4.69 11.93
CA LEU A 32 -1.84 -3.66 11.82
C LEU A 32 -0.55 -4.10 12.48
N ASP A 33 -0.66 -4.94 13.51
CA ASP A 33 0.47 -5.59 14.16
C ASP A 33 1.18 -6.57 13.22
N GLU A 34 0.47 -7.24 12.31
CA GLU A 34 1.08 -8.15 11.31
C GLU A 34 1.76 -7.41 10.15
N MET A 35 1.46 -6.12 9.94
CA MET A 35 2.05 -5.36 8.84
C MET A 35 3.56 -5.13 9.04
N GLY A 36 3.99 -5.01 10.30
CA GLY A 36 5.38 -4.84 10.67
C GLY A 36 6.06 -3.63 10.00
N GLU A 37 7.34 -3.78 9.69
CA GLU A 37 8.09 -2.79 8.92
C GLU A 37 7.85 -2.96 7.42
N ALA A 38 7.09 -2.05 6.80
CA ALA A 38 6.65 -2.21 5.41
C ALA A 38 6.39 -0.86 4.72
N VAL A 39 6.20 -0.88 3.40
CA VAL A 39 5.49 0.19 2.69
C VAL A 39 4.07 -0.28 2.42
N VAL A 40 3.09 0.53 2.83
CA VAL A 40 1.66 0.23 2.66
C VAL A 40 1.09 1.19 1.63
N ILE A 41 0.39 0.63 0.65
CA ILE A 41 -0.28 1.36 -0.42
C ILE A 41 -1.78 1.10 -0.25
N ALA A 42 -2.55 2.15 0.01
CA ALA A 42 -4.00 2.08 -0.03
C ALA A 42 -4.45 2.14 -1.49
N VAL A 43 -5.29 1.20 -1.89
CA VAL A 43 -5.69 0.99 -3.27
C VAL A 43 -7.20 1.06 -3.38
N ARG A 44 -7.67 1.74 -4.43
CA ARG A 44 -9.03 1.58 -4.93
C ARG A 44 -8.96 0.69 -6.15
N ARG A 45 -9.57 -0.48 -6.09
CA ARG A 45 -9.78 -1.34 -7.24
C ARG A 45 -11.19 -1.15 -7.77
N ASP A 46 -11.32 -0.82 -9.05
CA ASP A 46 -12.62 -0.68 -9.70
C ASP A 46 -13.21 -2.04 -10.13
N GLU A 47 -14.41 -2.02 -10.69
CA GLU A 47 -15.10 -3.23 -11.20
C GLU A 47 -14.37 -3.91 -12.37
N ALA A 48 -13.52 -3.17 -13.09
CA ALA A 48 -12.67 -3.71 -14.15
C ALA A 48 -11.38 -4.36 -13.60
N GLY A 49 -11.17 -4.29 -12.28
CA GLY A 49 -9.99 -4.84 -11.61
C GLY A 49 -8.75 -3.94 -11.67
N ILE A 50 -8.89 -2.69 -12.15
CA ILE A 50 -7.80 -1.71 -12.25
C ILE A 50 -7.52 -1.13 -10.87
N ALA A 51 -6.25 -1.21 -10.44
CA ALA A 51 -5.80 -0.73 -9.16
C ALA A 51 -5.30 0.72 -9.26
N GLU A 52 -5.91 1.62 -8.50
CA GLU A 52 -5.53 3.02 -8.39
C GLU A 52 -4.92 3.32 -7.02
N LEU A 53 -3.84 4.11 -7.00
CA LEU A 53 -3.18 4.52 -5.77
C LEU A 53 -4.01 5.61 -5.10
N VAL A 54 -4.54 5.32 -3.92
CA VAL A 54 -5.23 6.31 -3.07
C VAL A 54 -4.23 7.03 -2.17
N ALA A 55 -3.34 6.27 -1.53
CA ALA A 55 -2.29 6.82 -0.69
C ALA A 55 -1.17 5.80 -0.50
N VAL A 56 0.02 6.29 -0.12
CA VAL A 56 1.17 5.44 0.22
C VAL A 56 1.88 5.97 1.46
N ALA A 57 2.33 5.06 2.34
CA ALA A 57 3.02 5.38 3.58
C ALA A 57 4.02 4.29 3.98
N ALA A 58 5.06 4.67 4.73
CA ALA A 58 5.95 3.74 5.39
C ALA A 58 5.38 3.36 6.78
N ALA A 59 5.37 2.07 7.10
CA ALA A 59 5.02 1.48 8.38
C ALA A 59 6.29 0.98 9.10
N GLY A 60 6.30 1.07 10.44
CA GLY A 60 7.35 0.53 11.32
C GLY A 60 7.69 1.39 12.55
N GLY A 61 7.89 0.71 13.69
CA GLY A 61 8.97 1.00 14.65
C GLY A 61 8.73 1.80 15.94
N SER A 62 7.70 2.65 16.09
CA SER A 62 7.27 3.32 17.36
C SER A 62 6.20 4.40 17.08
N PRO A 63 5.64 5.12 18.09
CA PRO A 63 4.25 5.17 18.60
C PRO A 63 3.15 5.67 17.61
N ARG A 64 3.38 5.48 16.31
CA ARG A 64 2.53 5.92 15.21
C ARG A 64 1.34 5.00 14.96
N GLU A 65 1.00 4.01 15.80
CA GLU A 65 -0.28 3.29 15.73
C GLU A 65 -1.48 4.23 15.57
N ARG A 66 -1.49 5.37 16.28
CA ARG A 66 -2.55 6.38 16.15
C ARG A 66 -2.54 7.08 14.79
N LEU A 67 -1.35 7.37 14.25
CA LEU A 67 -1.20 7.96 12.93
C LEU A 67 -1.59 6.97 11.83
N HIS A 68 -1.35 5.67 12.05
CA HIS A 68 -1.76 4.60 11.17
C HIS A 68 -3.28 4.41 11.18
N ARG A 69 -3.93 4.38 12.36
CA ARG A 69 -5.41 4.36 12.46
C ARG A 69 -6.08 5.56 11.80
N ASN A 70 -5.55 6.77 12.02
CA ASN A 70 -6.05 7.97 11.36
C ASN A 70 -5.82 7.94 9.85
N TRP A 71 -4.69 7.39 9.40
CA TRP A 71 -4.43 7.18 7.98
C TRP A 71 -5.42 6.20 7.36
N LEU A 72 -5.68 5.05 8.00
CA LEU A 72 -6.67 4.07 7.55
C LEU A 72 -8.08 4.66 7.44
N ALA A 73 -8.52 5.39 8.47
CA ALA A 73 -9.82 6.06 8.46
C ALA A 73 -9.91 7.03 7.27
N ARG A 74 -8.86 7.81 7.01
CA ARG A 74 -8.82 8.73 5.86
C ARG A 74 -8.85 8.00 4.53
N VAL A 75 -8.02 6.99 4.32
CA VAL A 75 -7.97 6.29 3.01
C VAL A 75 -9.26 5.52 2.73
N ARG A 76 -9.94 5.00 3.76
CA ARG A 76 -11.29 4.42 3.64
C ARG A 76 -12.29 5.47 3.14
N THR A 77 -12.32 6.65 3.76
CA THR A 77 -13.17 7.76 3.30
C THR A 77 -12.80 8.24 1.89
N SER A 78 -11.54 8.11 1.49
CA SER A 78 -11.07 8.39 0.12
C SER A 78 -11.38 7.27 -0.89
N GLY A 79 -12.05 6.19 -0.48
CA GLY A 79 -12.52 5.13 -1.37
C GLY A 79 -11.54 3.98 -1.60
N ALA A 80 -10.49 3.84 -0.76
CA ALA A 80 -9.67 2.63 -0.77
C ALA A 80 -10.52 1.43 -0.35
N ASN A 81 -10.31 0.28 -1.02
CA ASN A 81 -10.96 -0.99 -0.71
C ASN A 81 -9.96 -2.13 -0.45
N GLU A 82 -8.69 -1.96 -0.83
CA GLU A 82 -7.61 -2.93 -0.64
C GLU A 82 -6.33 -2.24 -0.12
N MET A 83 -5.42 -3.02 0.45
CA MET A 83 -4.07 -2.61 0.80
C MET A 83 -3.04 -3.48 0.09
N HIS A 84 -2.03 -2.84 -0.49
CA HIS A 84 -0.90 -3.49 -1.11
C HIS A 84 0.35 -3.25 -0.24
N VAL A 85 0.98 -4.32 0.22
CA VAL A 85 2.03 -4.25 1.26
C VAL A 85 3.36 -4.75 0.70
N HIS A 86 4.37 -3.89 0.73
CA HIS A 86 5.74 -4.20 0.32
C HIS A 86 6.64 -4.37 1.55
N ARG A 87 7.17 -5.58 1.77
CA ARG A 87 8.00 -5.93 2.94
C ARG A 87 9.48 -6.17 2.62
N LEU A 88 9.92 -5.93 1.37
CA LEU A 88 11.29 -6.24 0.95
C LEU A 88 12.29 -5.11 1.25
N ALA A 89 11.82 -3.96 1.74
CA ALA A 89 12.67 -2.85 2.13
C ALA A 89 13.32 -3.13 3.50
N GLY A 90 14.64 -3.20 3.52
CA GLY A 90 15.45 -3.58 4.69
C GLY A 90 15.69 -2.44 5.68
N SER A 91 15.36 -1.19 5.33
CA SER A 91 15.56 -0.04 6.21
C SER A 91 14.44 1.00 6.13
N ALA A 92 14.35 1.87 7.14
CA ALA A 92 13.41 2.98 7.16
C ALA A 92 13.67 4.01 6.04
N ASP A 93 14.94 4.24 5.69
CA ASP A 93 15.33 5.10 4.58
C ASP A 93 14.91 4.51 3.23
N GLU A 94 15.10 3.20 3.05
CA GLU A 94 14.65 2.51 1.84
C GLU A 94 13.13 2.59 1.71
N ARG A 95 12.38 2.35 2.80
CA ARG A 95 10.92 2.51 2.81
C ARG A 95 10.50 3.93 2.46
N SER A 96 11.19 4.95 2.97
CA SER A 96 10.90 6.35 2.65
C SER A 96 11.17 6.67 1.18
N ALA A 97 12.30 6.20 0.64
CA ALA A 97 12.61 6.36 -0.78
C ALA A 97 11.57 5.69 -1.70
N ILE A 98 11.04 4.52 -1.31
CA ILE A 98 9.98 3.83 -2.05
C ILE A 98 8.67 4.61 -1.98
N VAL A 99 8.28 5.11 -0.81
CA VAL A 99 7.09 5.98 -0.66
C VAL A 99 7.20 7.19 -1.58
N ASP A 100 8.35 7.86 -1.56
CA ASP A 100 8.58 9.01 -2.41
C ASP A 100 8.57 8.64 -3.89
N ASP A 101 9.11 7.49 -4.30
CA ASP A 101 9.09 7.03 -5.70
C ASP A 101 7.69 6.61 -6.19
N LEU A 102 6.83 6.13 -5.28
CA LEU A 102 5.47 5.68 -5.59
C LEU A 102 4.43 6.80 -5.56
N ARG A 103 4.69 7.91 -4.86
CA ARG A 103 3.79 9.07 -4.86
C ARG A 103 3.67 9.66 -6.27
N SER A 104 2.65 9.29 -7.02
CA SER A 104 2.38 9.99 -8.27
C SER A 104 2.08 11.47 -7.99
N ASP A 105 2.67 12.36 -8.78
CA ASP A 105 2.12 13.70 -8.95
C ASP A 105 0.76 13.46 -9.62
N VAL A 106 -0.34 13.65 -8.89
CA VAL A 106 -1.69 13.41 -9.43
C VAL A 106 -1.95 14.46 -10.52
N GLY A 107 -1.57 14.13 -11.75
CA GLY A 107 -2.02 14.80 -12.96
C GLY A 107 -3.48 14.45 -13.20
N ALA A 108 -4.29 15.47 -13.45
CA ALA A 108 -5.74 15.48 -13.64
C ALA A 108 -6.36 14.24 -14.32
N PRO A 109 -7.63 13.89 -14.02
CA PRO A 109 -8.32 12.82 -14.71
C PRO A 109 -8.30 13.08 -16.22
N ALA A 110 -7.83 12.10 -16.99
CA ALA A 110 -8.02 12.07 -18.43
C ALA A 110 -9.54 12.06 -18.70
N ARG A 111 -10.08 13.23 -19.04
CA ARG A 111 -11.44 13.34 -19.57
C ARG A 111 -11.45 12.77 -20.97
N ALA A 112 -12.29 11.76 -21.18
CA ALA A 112 -12.76 11.36 -22.50
C ALA A 112 -13.66 12.45 -23.10
#